data_AF-A0A955V6U5-F1
#
_entry.id   AF-A0A955V6U5-F1
#
_cell.length_a   1.000
_cell.length_b   1.000
_cell.length_c   1.000
_cell.angle_alpha   90.00
_cell.angle_beta   90.00
_cell.angle_gamma   90.00
#
_symmetry.space_group_name_H-M   'P 1'
#
loop_
_entity.id
_entity.type
_entity.pdbx_description
1 polymer ?
#
loop_
_entity_poly.entity_id
_entity_poly.type
_entity_poly.pdbx_seq_one_letter_code
_entity_poly.pdbx_strand_id
1 'polypeptide(L)'
;MTRARFIVPVLVLAGLAPLAAACGSDGAGSGADTAGGDTAVADDGADGVDADTGPEDTASDTADTALDVADTTPAPVLCLDGLPQVAFRDDLVGPRRGDVAADFGVPLVGGGAFRLADAWDGCGVVVVLTDVATRSDVDDASLWGDDAGLAELFALSPDGVDYVFVPLRQGDPEGASADLAARLDTVLAGLGEPLTTYWRGRVHVGAVSGRDLDGWVSDALLTRFQTGFVVDRAQRLHGVGSFSDVTRYDAAAAEIGWPWQGDIAYAAYEAQYVNADAAASAALAAEELATVPLFGGEVLEDGFAEVDAALPADLASYDALWVEATLRCPDPDANELGNCGAWDYLARLWVRDGDGDDAPELEVARFITAYHRETHWIVDASALLPRL
;
A
#
# COMPACT_ATOMS: atom_id res chain seq x y z
N MET A 1 -23.44 13.83 15.75
CA MET A 1 -23.31 14.21 14.34
C MET A 1 -22.87 12.96 13.65
N THR A 2 -23.68 12.40 12.76
CA THR A 2 -23.46 11.07 12.19
C THR A 2 -22.68 11.21 10.88
N ARG A 3 -21.72 10.34 10.61
CA ARG A 3 -20.84 10.43 9.41
C ARG A 3 -20.82 9.11 8.65
N ALA A 4 -20.72 9.16 7.33
CA ALA A 4 -20.79 7.98 6.46
C ALA A 4 -19.49 7.79 5.68
N ARG A 5 -19.10 6.52 5.49
CA ARG A 5 -17.90 6.10 4.75
C ARG A 5 -18.27 5.01 3.76
N PHE A 6 -17.92 5.18 2.49
CA PHE A 6 -17.99 4.12 1.49
C PHE A 6 -16.62 3.49 1.32
N ILE A 7 -16.54 2.15 1.35
CA ILE A 7 -15.27 1.42 1.26
C ILE A 7 -15.21 0.65 -0.06
N VAL A 8 -14.18 0.94 -0.87
CA VAL A 8 -13.94 0.41 -2.21
C VAL A 8 -12.57 -0.30 -2.25
N PRO A 9 -12.46 -1.53 -1.73
CA PRO A 9 -11.26 -2.33 -1.91
C PRO A 9 -11.33 -3.01 -3.27
N VAL A 10 -10.31 -2.81 -4.11
CA VAL A 10 -10.26 -3.29 -5.49
C VAL A 10 -8.87 -3.84 -5.81
N LEU A 11 -8.80 -4.97 -6.50
CA LEU A 11 -7.57 -5.44 -7.14
C LEU A 11 -7.55 -4.96 -8.60
N VAL A 12 -6.47 -4.28 -8.99
CA VAL A 12 -6.38 -3.73 -10.35
C VAL A 12 -5.52 -4.64 -11.22
N LEU A 13 -6.14 -5.27 -12.21
CA LEU A 13 -5.45 -5.88 -13.34
C LEU A 13 -5.91 -5.16 -14.60
N ALA A 14 -4.99 -4.48 -15.30
CA ALA A 14 -5.29 -3.94 -16.62
C ALA A 14 -4.70 -4.88 -17.67
N GLY A 15 -5.55 -5.32 -18.60
CA GLY A 15 -5.20 -6.26 -19.66
C GLY A 15 -3.83 -6.00 -20.28
N LEU A 16 -3.01 -7.05 -20.34
CA LEU A 16 -1.77 -7.10 -21.09
C LEU A 16 -2.06 -6.76 -22.55
N ALA A 17 -1.79 -5.52 -22.97
CA ALA A 17 -1.39 -5.31 -24.35
C ALA A 17 -0.03 -6.03 -24.49
N PRO A 18 0.09 -7.06 -25.35
CA PRO A 18 1.36 -7.74 -25.50
C PRO A 18 2.37 -6.73 -26.07
N LEU A 19 3.38 -6.39 -25.28
CA LEU A 19 4.67 -5.97 -25.82
C LEU A 19 5.17 -7.16 -26.64
N ALA A 20 4.87 -7.11 -27.94
CA ALA A 20 5.43 -8.01 -28.93
C ALA A 20 6.95 -7.82 -28.93
N ALA A 21 7.64 -8.63 -28.13
CA ALA A 21 9.02 -8.98 -28.37
C ALA A 21 9.06 -9.74 -29.70
N ALA A 22 9.27 -8.98 -30.78
CA ALA A 22 9.58 -9.53 -32.08
C ALA A 22 10.97 -10.19 -32.04
N CYS A 23 10.99 -11.51 -31.95
CA CYS A 23 12.02 -12.38 -32.53
C CYS A 23 11.43 -13.81 -32.65
N GLY A 24 11.35 -14.31 -33.90
CA GLY A 24 10.77 -15.61 -34.27
C GLY A 24 11.51 -16.82 -33.67
N SER A 25 11.06 -18.07 -33.83
CA SER A 25 10.45 -18.68 -35.03
C SER A 25 9.78 -20.03 -34.70
N ASP A 26 8.71 -20.34 -35.42
CA ASP A 26 8.28 -21.64 -35.96
C ASP A 26 8.14 -22.89 -35.06
N GLY A 27 6.92 -23.46 -35.05
CA GLY A 27 6.69 -24.85 -34.64
C GLY A 27 5.22 -25.24 -34.57
N ALA A 28 4.67 -25.71 -35.69
CA ALA A 28 3.27 -26.08 -35.93
C ALA A 28 2.77 -27.36 -35.22
N GLY A 29 1.43 -27.49 -35.11
CA GLY A 29 0.66 -28.74 -34.90
C GLY A 29 -0.54 -28.53 -33.96
N SER A 30 -1.76 -28.20 -34.40
CA SER A 30 -2.79 -28.98 -35.12
C SER A 30 -3.51 -30.08 -34.30
N GLY A 31 -4.86 -30.06 -34.33
CA GLY A 31 -5.78 -31.11 -33.88
C GLY A 31 -6.69 -30.67 -32.72
N ALA A 32 -7.90 -30.14 -32.90
CA ALA A 32 -9.15 -30.70 -33.45
C ALA A 32 -10.03 -31.47 -32.42
N ASP A 33 -11.27 -30.95 -32.30
CA ASP A 33 -12.57 -31.60 -32.12
C ASP A 33 -12.94 -32.43 -30.88
N THR A 34 -14.04 -32.01 -30.22
CA THR A 34 -15.37 -32.68 -30.07
C THR A 34 -16.04 -32.16 -28.77
N ALA A 35 -17.20 -31.49 -28.73
CA ALA A 35 -18.57 -31.80 -29.17
C ALA A 35 -19.30 -32.85 -28.29
N GLY A 36 -20.43 -32.43 -27.70
CA GLY A 36 -21.52 -33.25 -27.12
C GLY A 36 -21.68 -33.05 -25.61
N GLY A 37 -22.83 -32.70 -25.02
CA GLY A 37 -24.21 -32.63 -25.49
C GLY A 37 -25.14 -33.23 -24.42
N ASP A 38 -26.24 -32.52 -24.10
CA ASP A 38 -27.51 -32.99 -23.49
C ASP A 38 -27.48 -33.57 -22.05
N THR A 39 -28.48 -33.49 -21.17
CA THR A 39 -29.91 -33.06 -21.12
C THR A 39 -30.26 -33.00 -19.61
N ALA A 40 -30.93 -31.97 -19.08
CA ALA A 40 -32.39 -31.78 -18.89
C ALA A 40 -33.12 -32.70 -17.86
N VAL A 41 -34.15 -32.09 -17.24
CA VAL A 41 -35.30 -32.64 -16.44
C VAL A 41 -35.04 -32.75 -14.93
N ALA A 42 -35.53 -31.89 -14.03
CA ALA A 42 -36.87 -31.41 -13.65
C ALA A 42 -37.55 -32.21 -12.50
N ASP A 43 -38.09 -31.43 -11.56
CA ASP A 43 -39.47 -31.49 -11.03
C ASP A 43 -39.74 -31.84 -9.55
N ASP A 44 -40.73 -31.10 -9.05
CA ASP A 44 -41.61 -31.26 -7.86
C ASP A 44 -40.99 -31.23 -6.45
N GLY A 45 -41.53 -30.60 -5.42
CA GLY A 45 -42.85 -30.02 -5.13
C GLY A 45 -42.91 -29.89 -3.58
N ALA A 46 -43.22 -28.72 -3.02
CA ALA A 46 -44.53 -28.32 -2.47
C ALA A 46 -44.80 -28.72 -1.00
N ASP A 47 -45.60 -27.86 -0.35
CA ASP A 47 -46.29 -27.92 0.96
C ASP A 47 -45.46 -27.40 2.17
N GLY A 48 -45.84 -26.29 2.84
CA GLY A 48 -47.11 -26.01 3.53
C GLY A 48 -46.94 -26.44 5.00
N VAL A 49 -47.14 -25.61 6.05
CA VAL A 49 -48.44 -25.24 6.63
C VAL A 49 -48.21 -24.36 7.88
N ASP A 50 -48.97 -23.26 7.94
CA ASP A 50 -49.63 -22.54 9.05
C ASP A 50 -49.19 -22.51 10.54
N ALA A 51 -49.44 -21.29 11.06
CA ALA A 51 -50.16 -20.89 12.29
C ALA A 51 -49.47 -20.86 13.67
N ASP A 52 -49.13 -19.63 14.07
CA ASP A 52 -49.89 -18.80 15.02
C ASP A 52 -50.38 -19.44 16.34
N THR A 53 -49.79 -18.98 17.46
CA THR A 53 -50.44 -18.90 18.78
C THR A 53 -49.84 -17.72 19.58
N GLY A 54 -50.69 -16.74 19.96
CA GLY A 54 -50.36 -15.55 20.78
C GLY A 54 -50.09 -15.86 22.27
N PRO A 55 -50.40 -14.99 23.25
CA PRO A 55 -50.88 -13.61 23.20
C PRO A 55 -50.03 -12.61 24.05
N GLU A 56 -50.54 -11.40 24.14
CA GLU A 56 -50.15 -10.21 24.92
C GLU A 56 -49.64 -10.48 26.35
N ASP A 57 -48.54 -9.81 26.72
CA ASP A 57 -48.17 -9.55 28.11
C ASP A 57 -47.90 -8.05 28.32
N THR A 58 -48.58 -7.51 29.32
CA THR A 58 -48.52 -6.12 29.78
C THR A 58 -47.80 -6.07 31.11
N ALA A 59 -46.62 -5.47 31.16
CA ALA A 59 -45.88 -5.01 32.35
C ALA A 59 -44.49 -4.58 31.86
N SER A 60 -43.77 -3.63 32.43
CA SER A 60 -43.98 -2.69 33.51
C SER A 60 -42.84 -1.69 33.34
N ASP A 61 -43.16 -0.43 33.61
CA ASP A 61 -42.23 0.69 33.66
C ASP A 61 -41.15 0.41 34.72
N THR A 62 -39.92 0.13 34.28
CA THR A 62 -38.72 0.24 35.12
C THR A 62 -37.68 0.98 34.31
N ALA A 63 -37.52 2.25 34.69
CA ALA A 63 -36.44 3.12 34.27
C ALA A 63 -35.09 2.39 34.42
N ASP A 64 -34.53 2.02 33.29
CA ASP A 64 -33.15 1.55 33.20
C ASP A 64 -32.27 2.81 33.20
N THR A 65 -31.93 3.28 34.40
CA THR A 65 -30.75 4.13 34.56
C THR A 65 -29.53 3.28 34.27
N ALA A 66 -29.21 3.14 32.98
CA ALA A 66 -27.90 2.67 32.55
C ALA A 66 -26.87 3.60 33.19
N LEU A 67 -26.12 3.04 34.14
CA LEU A 67 -24.90 3.63 34.64
C LEU A 67 -23.99 3.92 33.44
N ASP A 68 -23.66 5.18 33.24
CA ASP A 68 -22.50 5.60 32.45
C ASP A 68 -21.28 4.89 33.03
N VAL A 69 -20.96 3.72 32.48
CA VAL A 69 -19.62 3.15 32.60
C VAL A 69 -18.76 4.11 31.80
N ALA A 70 -18.14 5.06 32.51
CA ALA A 70 -17.12 5.92 31.93
C ALA A 70 -16.16 5.01 31.17
N ASP A 71 -16.07 5.22 29.86
CA ASP A 71 -15.11 4.53 29.02
C ASP A 71 -13.72 4.81 29.58
N THR A 72 -13.16 3.81 30.26
CA THR A 72 -11.86 3.90 30.92
C THR A 72 -10.71 3.66 29.94
N THR A 73 -10.97 3.69 28.63
CA THR A 73 -9.91 3.56 27.63
C THR A 73 -8.91 4.71 27.81
N PRO A 74 -7.65 4.41 28.15
CA PRO A 74 -6.64 5.45 28.31
C PRO A 74 -6.53 6.25 27.02
N ALA A 75 -6.41 7.57 27.15
CA ALA A 75 -6.17 8.43 25.99
C ALA A 75 -4.92 7.93 25.24
N PRO A 76 -4.95 7.90 23.90
CA PRO A 76 -3.81 7.42 23.12
C PRO A 76 -2.59 8.29 23.40
N VAL A 77 -1.43 7.65 23.51
CA VAL A 77 -0.15 8.38 23.52
C VAL A 77 0.08 8.91 22.11
N LEU A 78 0.45 10.18 21.99
CA LEU A 78 0.65 10.85 20.70
C LEU A 78 2.14 11.06 20.42
N CYS A 79 2.49 10.92 19.15
CA CYS A 79 3.77 11.32 18.60
C CYS A 79 3.88 12.85 18.49
N LEU A 80 5.07 13.36 18.19
CA LEU A 80 5.33 14.82 18.11
C LEU A 80 4.49 15.53 17.04
N ASP A 81 4.09 14.80 16.00
CA ASP A 81 3.21 15.26 14.93
C ASP A 81 1.71 15.13 15.25
N GLY A 82 1.36 14.67 16.46
CA GLY A 82 -0.01 14.52 16.92
C GLY A 82 -0.70 13.23 16.47
N LEU A 83 -0.03 12.37 15.70
CA LEU A 83 -0.57 11.06 15.34
C LEU A 83 -0.47 10.08 16.53
N PRO A 84 -1.40 9.11 16.65
CA PRO A 84 -1.30 8.08 17.68
C PRO A 84 -0.01 7.26 17.57
N GLN A 85 0.62 7.02 18.71
CA GLN A 85 1.73 6.09 18.83
C GLN A 85 1.21 4.65 18.73
N VAL A 86 1.85 3.82 17.91
CA VAL A 86 1.48 2.42 17.72
C VAL A 86 2.47 1.51 18.46
N ALA A 87 1.98 0.67 19.36
CA ALA A 87 2.82 -0.32 20.03
C ALA A 87 3.35 -1.36 19.02
N PHE A 88 4.57 -1.85 19.23
CA PHE A 88 5.11 -2.95 18.43
C PHE A 88 4.23 -4.20 18.59
N ARG A 89 3.91 -4.85 17.48
CA ARG A 89 3.08 -6.05 17.42
C ARG A 89 3.90 -7.25 16.94
N ASP A 90 3.77 -8.37 17.65
CA ASP A 90 4.44 -9.64 17.34
C ASP A 90 3.45 -10.76 16.95
N ASP A 91 2.14 -10.47 16.99
CA ASP A 91 1.06 -11.45 16.92
C ASP A 91 0.43 -11.65 15.53
N LEU A 92 0.54 -10.66 14.63
CA LEU A 92 -0.15 -10.64 13.34
C LEU A 92 0.81 -10.48 12.15
N VAL A 93 1.89 -11.26 12.14
CA VAL A 93 3.01 -11.04 11.22
C VAL A 93 2.88 -11.80 9.90
N GLY A 94 3.26 -11.14 8.81
CA GLY A 94 3.34 -11.76 7.49
C GLY A 94 4.27 -10.99 6.55
N PRO A 95 4.86 -11.65 5.53
CA PRO A 95 5.84 -10.99 4.67
C PRO A 95 5.21 -10.28 3.46
N ARG A 96 3.87 -10.25 3.33
CA ARG A 96 3.19 -9.67 2.17
C ARG A 96 2.96 -8.17 2.32
N ARG A 97 2.72 -7.49 1.20
CA ARG A 97 2.29 -6.09 1.22
C ARG A 97 1.01 -5.93 2.07
N GLY A 98 1.02 -4.95 2.96
CA GLY A 98 -0.03 -4.68 3.93
C GLY A 98 -0.03 -5.57 5.18
N ASP A 99 0.73 -6.67 5.20
CA ASP A 99 0.90 -7.48 6.42
C ASP A 99 1.71 -6.69 7.46
N VAL A 100 1.55 -7.06 8.74
CA VAL A 100 2.37 -6.49 9.81
C VAL A 100 3.78 -7.07 9.73
N ALA A 101 4.79 -6.21 9.71
CA ALA A 101 6.19 -6.60 9.68
C ALA A 101 6.57 -7.31 10.99
N ALA A 102 6.98 -8.58 10.91
CA ALA A 102 7.67 -9.23 12.02
C ALA A 102 9.00 -8.53 12.32
N ASP A 103 9.49 -8.70 13.56
CA ASP A 103 10.86 -8.28 13.89
C ASP A 103 11.85 -8.91 12.91
N PHE A 104 12.86 -8.13 12.53
CA PHE A 104 13.93 -8.56 11.67
C PHE A 104 15.23 -7.88 12.06
N GLY A 105 16.34 -8.55 11.75
CA GLY A 105 17.68 -8.07 12.07
C GLY A 105 18.54 -7.91 10.83
N VAL A 106 19.33 -6.83 10.78
CA VAL A 106 20.36 -6.62 9.76
C VAL A 106 21.70 -6.42 10.48
N PRO A 107 22.66 -7.35 10.39
CA PRO A 107 24.02 -7.13 10.87
C PRO A 107 24.62 -5.90 10.21
N LEU A 108 25.26 -4.99 10.98
CA LEU A 108 25.71 -3.70 10.46
C LEU A 108 27.22 -3.64 10.21
N VAL A 109 27.62 -2.81 9.26
CA VAL A 109 29.02 -2.44 9.05
C VAL A 109 29.55 -1.78 10.32
N GLY A 110 30.75 -2.18 10.77
CA GLY A 110 31.32 -1.74 12.04
C GLY A 110 30.86 -2.52 13.27
N GLY A 111 29.93 -3.47 13.10
CA GLY A 111 29.43 -4.38 14.13
C GLY A 111 28.06 -3.99 14.68
N GLY A 112 27.48 -4.88 15.49
CA GLY A 112 26.09 -4.75 15.96
C GLY A 112 25.07 -5.18 14.90
N ALA A 113 23.81 -4.89 15.18
CA ALA A 113 22.70 -5.17 14.27
C ALA A 113 21.60 -4.11 14.44
N PHE A 114 20.98 -3.72 13.34
CA PHE A 114 19.66 -3.10 13.38
C PHE A 114 18.63 -4.17 13.74
N ARG A 115 17.64 -3.83 14.58
CA ARG A 115 16.48 -4.66 14.92
C ARG A 115 15.24 -3.80 14.85
N LEU A 116 14.21 -4.22 14.12
CA LEU A 116 12.98 -3.45 13.99
C LEU A 116 12.35 -3.21 15.37
N ALA A 117 12.24 -4.24 16.21
CA ALA A 117 11.65 -4.13 17.53
C ALA A 117 12.40 -3.16 18.46
N ASP A 118 13.73 -3.08 18.34
CA ASP A 118 14.55 -2.17 19.16
C ASP A 118 14.47 -0.72 18.66
N ALA A 119 14.32 -0.52 17.35
CA ALA A 119 14.17 0.79 16.72
C ALA A 119 12.73 1.33 16.79
N TRP A 120 11.75 0.48 17.13
CA TRP A 120 10.33 0.83 17.08
C TRP A 120 9.93 1.77 18.23
N ASP A 121 9.75 3.04 17.89
CA ASP A 121 9.21 4.05 18.80
C ASP A 121 7.70 4.27 18.61
N GLY A 122 7.06 3.54 17.69
CA GLY A 122 5.63 3.68 17.38
C GLY A 122 5.25 4.96 16.65
N CYS A 123 6.23 5.76 16.25
CA CYS A 123 6.07 7.05 15.56
C CYS A 123 6.83 7.09 14.23
N GLY A 124 7.87 6.29 14.08
CA GLY A 124 8.72 6.33 12.91
C GLY A 124 8.25 5.51 11.72
N VAL A 125 9.02 5.64 10.65
CA VAL A 125 8.94 4.83 9.43
C VAL A 125 10.31 4.21 9.23
N VAL A 126 10.37 2.92 8.87
CA VAL A 126 11.63 2.27 8.49
C VAL A 126 11.62 2.01 7.00
N VAL A 127 12.60 2.53 6.27
CA VAL A 127 12.77 2.31 4.83
C VAL A 127 13.99 1.42 4.61
N VAL A 128 13.76 0.21 4.12
CA VAL A 128 14.81 -0.72 3.71
C VAL A 128 15.06 -0.55 2.22
N LEU A 129 16.31 -0.22 1.85
CA LEU A 129 16.72 0.00 0.47
C LEU A 129 17.77 -1.02 0.07
N THR A 130 17.71 -1.50 -1.18
CA THR A 130 18.73 -2.39 -1.73
C THR A 130 19.55 -1.70 -2.82
N ASP A 131 20.66 -2.32 -3.20
CA ASP A 131 21.55 -1.81 -4.24
C ASP A 131 21.12 -2.21 -5.67
N VAL A 132 19.98 -2.90 -5.83
CA VAL A 132 19.55 -3.41 -7.15
C VAL A 132 19.04 -2.31 -8.07
N ALA A 133 18.52 -1.21 -7.51
CA ALA A 133 18.04 -0.09 -8.30
C ALA A 133 19.22 0.56 -9.02
N THR A 134 19.08 0.73 -10.33
CA THR A 134 20.11 1.29 -11.21
C THR A 134 19.74 2.68 -11.69
N ARG A 135 20.73 3.41 -12.24
CA ARG A 135 20.51 4.74 -12.81
C ARG A 135 19.57 4.69 -14.02
N SER A 136 19.65 3.68 -14.88
CA SER A 136 18.71 3.49 -15.98
C SER A 136 18.83 2.08 -16.57
N ASP A 137 18.06 1.79 -17.62
CA ASP A 137 18.19 0.56 -18.42
C ASP A 137 19.52 0.47 -19.19
N VAL A 138 20.20 1.61 -19.40
CA VAL A 138 21.44 1.71 -20.18
C VAL A 138 22.67 1.98 -19.32
N ASP A 139 22.46 2.31 -18.04
CA ASP A 139 23.50 2.52 -17.03
C ASP A 139 23.12 1.72 -15.78
N ASP A 140 23.79 0.57 -15.61
CA ASP A 140 23.55 -0.39 -14.55
C ASP A 140 24.22 -0.04 -13.21
N ALA A 141 24.82 1.16 -13.12
CA ALA A 141 25.37 1.67 -11.88
C ALA A 141 24.27 1.77 -10.81
N SER A 142 24.57 1.23 -9.63
CA SER A 142 23.66 1.33 -8.47
C SER A 142 23.43 2.79 -8.07
N LEU A 143 22.20 3.11 -7.69
CA LEU A 143 21.84 4.43 -7.18
C LEU A 143 22.59 4.80 -5.89
N TRP A 144 23.12 3.81 -5.16
CA TRP A 144 23.97 4.02 -3.98
C TRP A 144 25.28 4.77 -4.28
N GLY A 145 25.69 4.80 -5.54
CA GLY A 145 26.89 5.50 -5.98
C GLY A 145 26.70 7.01 -6.21
N ASP A 146 25.49 7.55 -6.07
CA ASP A 146 25.16 8.96 -6.28
C ASP A 146 25.16 9.75 -4.95
N ASP A 147 26.29 10.38 -4.61
CA ASP A 147 26.44 11.18 -3.40
C ASP A 147 25.46 12.38 -3.34
N ALA A 148 25.09 12.94 -4.51
CA ALA A 148 24.15 14.05 -4.57
C ALA A 148 22.72 13.57 -4.25
N GLY A 149 22.31 12.44 -4.85
CA GLY A 149 21.03 11.79 -4.53
C GLY A 149 20.95 11.36 -3.06
N LEU A 150 22.04 10.85 -2.47
CA LEU A 150 22.09 10.53 -1.04
C LEU A 150 21.93 11.79 -0.16
N ALA A 151 22.56 12.90 -0.52
CA ALA A 151 22.39 14.15 0.21
C ALA A 151 20.95 14.68 0.11
N GLU A 152 20.35 14.59 -1.08
CA GLU A 152 18.98 15.02 -1.34
C GLU A 152 17.95 14.12 -0.65
N LEU A 153 18.18 12.80 -0.56
CA LEU A 153 17.39 11.87 0.25
C LEU A 153 17.20 12.43 1.67
N PHE A 154 18.28 12.79 2.35
CA PHE A 154 18.22 13.30 3.72
C PHE A 154 17.61 14.70 3.83
N ALA A 155 17.70 15.51 2.78
CA ALA A 155 17.08 16.83 2.74
C ALA A 155 15.55 16.77 2.53
N LEU A 156 15.08 15.78 1.77
CA LEU A 156 13.65 15.57 1.46
C LEU A 156 12.93 14.69 2.50
N SER A 157 13.67 13.88 3.25
CA SER A 157 13.08 12.94 4.19
C SER A 157 12.37 13.65 5.34
N PRO A 158 11.17 13.19 5.75
CA PRO A 158 10.53 13.69 6.95
C PRO A 158 11.29 13.25 8.21
N ASP A 159 10.97 13.90 9.34
CA ASP A 159 11.47 13.47 10.65
C ASP A 159 10.93 12.07 11.00
N GLY A 160 11.68 11.33 11.83
CA GLY A 160 11.28 10.00 12.32
C GLY A 160 11.51 8.84 11.35
N VAL A 161 12.31 9.03 10.29
CA VAL A 161 12.63 7.97 9.32
C VAL A 161 13.96 7.31 9.63
N ASP A 162 13.99 5.99 9.66
CA ASP A 162 15.20 5.17 9.68
C ASP A 162 15.44 4.55 8.30
N TYR A 163 16.65 4.70 7.76
CA TYR A 163 17.07 4.09 6.50
C TYR A 163 17.99 2.91 6.78
N VAL A 164 17.64 1.73 6.24
CA VAL A 164 18.46 0.52 6.35
C VAL A 164 18.86 0.06 4.96
N PHE A 165 20.14 0.21 4.62
CA PHE A 165 20.70 -0.19 3.34
C PHE A 165 21.16 -1.64 3.39
N VAL A 166 20.67 -2.49 2.49
CA VAL A 166 20.93 -3.95 2.46
C VAL A 166 21.42 -4.37 1.07
N PRO A 167 22.69 -4.81 0.90
CA PRO A 167 23.19 -5.20 -0.42
C PRO A 167 22.49 -6.49 -0.90
N LEU A 168 21.96 -6.52 -2.11
CA LEU A 168 21.21 -7.65 -2.67
C LEU A 168 21.77 -8.11 -4.04
N ARG A 169 22.50 -7.25 -4.76
CA ARG A 169 23.20 -7.65 -5.98
C ARG A 169 24.20 -8.77 -5.68
N GLN A 170 24.37 -9.67 -6.65
CA GLN A 170 25.39 -10.70 -6.57
C GLN A 170 26.79 -10.08 -6.77
N GLY A 171 27.82 -10.68 -6.19
CA GLY A 171 29.20 -10.22 -6.31
C GLY A 171 29.84 -10.00 -4.95
N ASP A 172 30.23 -8.76 -4.67
CA ASP A 172 30.94 -8.35 -3.45
C ASP A 172 30.03 -7.46 -2.56
N PRO A 173 29.08 -8.05 -1.80
CA PRO A 173 28.17 -7.29 -0.94
C PRO A 173 28.91 -6.57 0.20
N GLU A 174 30.03 -7.14 0.67
CA GLU A 174 30.87 -6.57 1.73
C GLU A 174 31.56 -5.29 1.23
N GLY A 175 32.13 -5.33 0.02
CA GLY A 175 32.71 -4.16 -0.65
C GLY A 175 31.68 -3.08 -0.94
N ALA A 176 30.51 -3.45 -1.49
CA ALA A 176 29.43 -2.49 -1.75
C ALA A 176 28.95 -1.76 -0.48
N SER A 177 28.86 -2.51 0.63
CA SER A 177 28.47 -1.95 1.93
C SER A 177 29.55 -1.05 2.53
N ALA A 178 30.82 -1.44 2.43
CA ALA A 178 31.93 -0.61 2.89
C ALA A 178 32.04 0.70 2.10
N ASP A 179 31.85 0.64 0.79
CA ASP A 179 31.85 1.81 -0.09
C ASP A 179 30.68 2.75 0.22
N LEU A 180 29.47 2.22 0.40
CA LEU A 180 28.31 3.01 0.79
C LEU A 180 28.51 3.66 2.18
N ALA A 181 29.02 2.92 3.16
CA ALA A 181 29.28 3.47 4.49
C ALA A 181 30.25 4.66 4.44
N ALA A 182 31.34 4.56 3.68
CA ALA A 182 32.30 5.65 3.51
C ALA A 182 31.70 6.88 2.80
N ARG A 183 30.81 6.66 1.81
CA ARG A 183 30.06 7.73 1.14
C ARG A 183 29.11 8.43 2.08
N LEU A 184 28.31 7.67 2.82
CA LEU A 184 27.39 8.20 3.82
C LEU A 184 28.12 9.00 4.90
N ASP A 185 29.29 8.54 5.37
CA ASP A 185 30.11 9.33 6.31
C ASP A 185 30.46 10.71 5.75
N THR A 186 30.79 10.78 4.46
CA THR A 186 31.11 12.03 3.76
C THR A 186 29.87 12.91 3.55
N VAL A 187 28.79 12.31 3.04
CA VAL A 187 27.50 12.99 2.77
C VAL A 187 26.94 13.57 4.07
N LEU A 188 26.85 12.75 5.13
CA LEU A 188 26.32 13.16 6.43
C LEU A 188 27.16 14.24 7.09
N ALA A 189 28.49 14.18 6.99
CA ALA A 189 29.36 15.26 7.46
C ALA A 189 29.14 16.57 6.69
N GLY A 190 28.75 16.49 5.42
CA GLY A 190 28.42 17.63 4.56
C GLY A 190 27.12 18.35 4.93
N LEU A 191 26.18 17.68 5.62
CA LEU A 191 24.91 18.28 6.06
C LEU A 191 25.09 19.34 7.17
N GLY A 192 26.16 19.23 7.95
CA GLY A 192 26.42 20.06 9.13
C GLY A 192 25.54 19.72 10.33
N GLU A 193 25.91 20.24 11.51
CA GLU A 193 25.12 20.05 12.73
C GLU A 193 23.89 20.97 12.77
N PRO A 194 22.74 20.53 13.34
CA PRO A 194 22.55 19.27 14.07
C PRO A 194 22.15 18.06 13.20
N LEU A 195 22.05 18.23 11.88
CA LEU A 195 21.55 17.20 10.96
C LEU A 195 22.48 15.98 10.87
N THR A 196 23.80 16.19 10.91
CA THR A 196 24.77 15.09 10.96
C THR A 196 24.52 14.16 12.14
N THR A 197 24.35 14.70 13.35
CA THR A 197 24.05 13.90 14.54
C THR A 197 22.71 13.19 14.42
N TYR A 198 21.68 13.87 13.93
CA TYR A 198 20.36 13.28 13.73
C TYR A 198 20.40 12.06 12.79
N TRP A 199 20.98 12.22 11.60
CA TRP A 199 21.00 11.17 10.60
C TRP A 199 21.95 10.02 10.92
N ARG A 200 23.06 10.26 11.63
CA ARG A 200 23.95 9.17 12.09
C ARG A 200 23.27 8.19 13.03
N GLY A 201 22.23 8.61 13.73
CA GLY A 201 21.43 7.71 14.58
C GLY A 201 20.39 6.89 13.82
N ARG A 202 20.14 7.22 12.55
CA ARG A 202 18.99 6.71 11.77
C ARG A 202 19.36 6.07 10.43
N VAL A 203 20.63 6.13 10.04
CA VAL A 203 21.13 5.54 8.80
C VAL A 203 21.98 4.33 9.15
N HIS A 204 21.54 3.17 8.65
CA HIS A 204 22.11 1.87 8.97
C HIS A 204 22.57 1.20 7.68
N VAL A 205 23.81 0.68 7.65
CA VAL A 205 24.35 -0.04 6.50
C VAL A 205 24.59 -1.48 6.88
N GLY A 206 23.90 -2.40 6.20
CA GLY A 206 24.04 -3.83 6.40
C GLY A 206 25.42 -4.34 5.98
N ALA A 207 25.98 -5.29 6.71
CA ALA A 207 27.28 -5.90 6.46
C ALA A 207 27.22 -7.19 5.65
N VAL A 208 26.03 -7.75 5.46
CA VAL A 208 25.81 -9.04 4.78
C VAL A 208 24.80 -8.89 3.67
N SER A 209 24.82 -9.82 2.70
CA SER A 209 23.82 -9.80 1.64
C SER A 209 22.41 -9.98 2.21
N GLY A 210 21.44 -9.26 1.65
CA GLY A 210 20.01 -9.48 1.86
C GLY A 210 19.60 -10.94 1.58
N ARG A 211 20.33 -11.63 0.70
CA ARG A 211 20.16 -13.06 0.39
C ARG A 211 20.47 -13.97 1.58
N ASP A 212 21.37 -13.54 2.44
CA ASP A 212 21.90 -14.30 3.58
C ASP A 212 21.24 -13.87 4.91
N LEU A 213 20.26 -12.96 4.86
CA LEU A 213 19.52 -12.57 6.05
C LEU A 213 18.60 -13.70 6.54
N ASP A 214 18.51 -13.84 7.86
CA ASP A 214 17.62 -14.79 8.50
C ASP A 214 16.15 -14.37 8.39
N GLY A 215 15.25 -15.34 8.53
CA GLY A 215 13.82 -15.11 8.64
C GLY A 215 13.17 -14.74 7.30
N TRP A 216 12.14 -13.90 7.39
CA TRP A 216 11.27 -13.60 6.24
C TRP A 216 11.89 -12.58 5.26
N VAL A 217 12.88 -11.79 5.71
CA VAL A 217 13.40 -10.66 4.93
C VAL A 217 14.13 -11.11 3.67
N SER A 218 14.96 -12.18 3.74
CA SER A 218 15.68 -12.68 2.57
C SER A 218 14.70 -13.12 1.47
N ASP A 219 13.69 -13.91 1.83
CA ASP A 219 12.64 -14.34 0.90
C ASP A 219 11.88 -13.13 0.32
N ALA A 220 11.49 -12.18 1.16
CA ALA A 220 10.73 -11.02 0.72
C ALA A 220 11.53 -10.11 -0.22
N LEU A 221 12.81 -9.85 0.07
CA LEU A 221 13.70 -9.10 -0.82
C LEU A 221 13.93 -9.81 -2.15
N LEU A 222 13.97 -11.15 -2.16
CA LEU A 222 14.20 -11.92 -3.38
C LEU A 222 12.95 -12.06 -4.26
N THR A 223 11.75 -11.99 -3.68
CA THR A 223 10.50 -12.31 -4.37
C THR A 223 9.69 -11.06 -4.72
N ARG A 224 9.51 -10.14 -3.77
CA ARG A 224 8.46 -9.10 -3.86
C ARG A 224 8.94 -7.67 -3.56
N PHE A 225 10.08 -7.53 -2.89
CA PHE A 225 10.65 -6.24 -2.44
C PHE A 225 12.08 -6.05 -2.92
N GLN A 226 12.35 -6.38 -4.19
CA GLN A 226 13.72 -6.39 -4.72
C GLN A 226 14.42 -5.04 -4.58
N THR A 227 13.70 -3.94 -4.82
CA THR A 227 14.19 -2.56 -4.66
C THR A 227 14.20 -2.07 -3.22
N GLY A 228 13.47 -2.75 -2.33
CA GLY A 228 13.26 -2.35 -0.95
C GLY A 228 11.81 -2.43 -0.50
N PHE A 229 11.59 -2.15 0.78
CA PHE A 229 10.28 -2.06 1.40
C PHE A 229 10.26 -0.99 2.49
N VAL A 230 9.06 -0.57 2.87
CA VAL A 230 8.80 0.37 3.95
C VAL A 230 7.98 -0.34 5.03
N VAL A 231 8.37 -0.15 6.29
CA VAL A 231 7.51 -0.42 7.45
C VAL A 231 6.90 0.91 7.85
N ASP A 232 5.60 1.08 7.61
CA ASP A 232 4.87 2.30 7.99
C ASP A 232 4.66 2.39 9.51
N ARG A 233 4.05 3.48 9.97
CA ARG A 233 3.76 3.73 11.40
C ARG A 233 2.77 2.75 12.02
N ALA A 234 1.94 2.10 11.21
CA ALA A 234 1.07 1.02 11.63
C ALA A 234 1.77 -0.35 11.59
N GLN A 235 3.10 -0.37 11.37
CA GLN A 235 3.95 -1.54 11.23
C GLN A 235 3.61 -2.38 10.01
N ARG A 236 2.97 -1.82 8.98
CA ARG A 236 2.61 -2.54 7.75
C ARG A 236 3.70 -2.42 6.70
N LEU A 237 3.85 -3.49 5.91
CA LEU A 237 4.81 -3.55 4.81
C LEU A 237 4.28 -2.91 3.53
N HIS A 238 5.10 -2.06 2.90
CA HIS A 238 4.85 -1.48 1.58
C HIS A 238 6.06 -1.72 0.69
N GLY A 239 5.88 -1.90 -0.63
CA GLY A 239 7.02 -1.95 -1.55
C GLY A 239 7.62 -0.56 -1.74
N VAL A 240 8.93 -0.46 -2.03
CA VAL A 240 9.52 0.78 -2.54
C VAL A 240 9.30 0.85 -4.05
N GLY A 241 8.71 1.95 -4.51
CA GLY A 241 8.33 2.17 -5.89
C GLY A 241 9.48 2.59 -6.81
N SER A 242 9.12 3.32 -7.86
CA SER A 242 10.07 3.79 -8.86
C SER A 242 10.94 4.93 -8.34
N PHE A 243 12.24 4.86 -8.65
CA PHE A 243 13.20 5.93 -8.41
C PHE A 243 13.30 6.94 -9.56
N SER A 244 12.48 6.80 -10.61
CA SER A 244 12.59 7.63 -11.81
C SER A 244 12.33 9.10 -11.54
N ASP A 245 13.33 9.93 -11.82
CA ASP A 245 13.25 11.37 -11.73
C ASP A 245 12.83 11.98 -13.07
N VAL A 246 11.60 12.48 -13.12
CA VAL A 246 10.99 13.13 -14.30
C VAL A 246 11.66 14.46 -14.69
N THR A 247 12.68 14.90 -13.94
CA THR A 247 13.52 16.04 -14.28
C THR A 247 14.86 15.62 -14.89
N ARG A 248 15.26 14.34 -14.74
CA ARG A 248 16.52 13.77 -15.26
C ARG A 248 16.30 13.02 -16.57
N TYR A 249 15.89 13.75 -17.61
CA TYR A 249 15.74 13.19 -18.95
C TYR A 249 17.09 12.78 -19.55
N ASP A 250 17.19 11.55 -20.06
CA ASP A 250 18.32 11.07 -20.82
C ASP A 250 17.90 10.65 -22.23
N ALA A 251 18.38 11.40 -23.22
CA ALA A 251 18.11 11.14 -24.62
C ALA A 251 18.66 9.78 -25.09
N ALA A 252 19.78 9.30 -24.54
CA ALA A 252 20.35 8.01 -24.90
C ALA A 252 19.52 6.86 -24.33
N ALA A 253 19.03 6.99 -23.09
CA ALA A 253 18.11 6.03 -22.50
C ALA A 253 16.78 5.98 -23.28
N ALA A 254 16.28 7.14 -23.73
CA ALA A 254 15.05 7.25 -24.52
C ALA A 254 15.07 6.50 -25.86
N GLU A 255 16.26 6.21 -26.42
CA GLU A 255 16.38 5.43 -27.65
C GLU A 255 16.20 3.92 -27.41
N ILE A 256 16.41 3.46 -26.17
CA ILE A 256 16.47 2.03 -25.81
C ILE A 256 15.27 1.63 -24.95
N GLY A 257 14.76 2.54 -24.12
CA GLY A 257 13.69 2.23 -23.17
C GLY A 257 13.24 3.45 -22.37
N TRP A 258 13.22 3.29 -21.05
CA TRP A 258 12.71 4.32 -20.15
C TRP A 258 13.64 5.55 -20.11
N PRO A 259 13.14 6.77 -20.40
CA PRO A 259 14.01 7.92 -20.65
C PRO A 259 14.44 8.68 -19.38
N TRP A 260 13.89 8.34 -18.22
CA TRP A 260 14.12 9.08 -16.98
C TRP A 260 15.10 8.33 -16.09
N GLN A 261 16.17 8.99 -15.68
CA GLN A 261 17.16 8.38 -14.80
C GLN A 261 16.63 8.24 -13.38
N GLY A 262 17.08 7.21 -12.68
CA GLY A 262 16.79 6.97 -11.27
C GLY A 262 17.56 7.90 -10.34
N ASP A 263 16.95 8.24 -9.20
CA ASP A 263 17.56 8.98 -8.10
C ASP A 263 17.15 8.35 -6.76
N ILE A 264 18.12 8.01 -5.91
CA ILE A 264 17.87 7.43 -4.58
C ILE A 264 17.06 8.36 -3.68
N ALA A 265 17.10 9.68 -3.94
CA ALA A 265 16.31 10.67 -3.20
C ALA A 265 14.81 10.38 -3.24
N TYR A 266 14.32 9.68 -4.27
CA TYR A 266 12.90 9.32 -4.39
C TYR A 266 12.41 8.37 -3.29
N ALA A 267 13.31 7.67 -2.57
CA ALA A 267 12.94 6.93 -1.36
C ALA A 267 12.35 7.83 -0.26
N ALA A 268 12.66 9.13 -0.25
CA ALA A 268 12.04 10.07 0.68
C ALA A 268 10.51 10.17 0.46
N TYR A 269 10.06 10.07 -0.80
CA TYR A 269 8.64 10.18 -1.11
C TYR A 269 7.83 8.98 -0.63
N GLU A 270 8.44 7.79 -0.48
CA GLU A 270 7.75 6.66 0.16
C GLU A 270 7.45 6.96 1.63
N ALA A 271 8.43 7.52 2.37
CA ALA A 271 8.21 7.92 3.76
C ALA A 271 7.19 9.07 3.89
N GLN A 272 7.23 10.05 2.98
CA GLN A 272 6.23 11.12 2.93
C GLN A 272 4.82 10.57 2.65
N TYR A 273 4.70 9.65 1.69
CA TYR A 273 3.44 9.03 1.32
C TYR A 273 2.82 8.27 2.49
N VAL A 274 3.56 7.36 3.13
CA VAL A 274 2.99 6.56 4.25
C VAL A 274 2.68 7.42 5.47
N ASN A 275 3.39 8.52 5.69
CA ASN A 275 3.05 9.49 6.75
C ASN A 275 1.77 10.27 6.42
N ALA A 276 1.59 10.72 5.18
CA ALA A 276 0.37 11.38 4.74
C ALA A 276 -0.84 10.43 4.81
N ASP A 277 -0.64 9.17 4.40
CA ASP A 277 -1.64 8.13 4.48
C ASP A 277 -2.04 7.81 5.92
N ALA A 278 -1.05 7.69 6.82
CA ALA A 278 -1.31 7.50 8.25
C ALA A 278 -2.10 8.67 8.85
N ALA A 279 -1.80 9.92 8.46
CA ALA A 279 -2.54 11.09 8.93
C ALA A 279 -4.00 11.09 8.44
N ALA A 280 -4.22 10.80 7.15
CA ALA A 280 -5.56 10.71 6.58
C ALA A 280 -6.36 9.57 7.24
N SER A 281 -5.74 8.40 7.41
CA SER A 281 -6.34 7.24 8.06
C SER A 281 -6.66 7.50 9.54
N ALA A 282 -5.78 8.19 10.27
CA ALA A 282 -6.03 8.56 11.67
C ALA A 282 -7.17 9.58 11.80
N ALA A 283 -7.24 10.56 10.90
CA ALA A 283 -8.35 11.52 10.86
C ALA A 283 -9.69 10.82 10.62
N LEU A 284 -9.72 9.81 9.74
CA LEU A 284 -10.89 8.97 9.47
C LEU A 284 -11.24 8.05 10.64
N ALA A 285 -10.25 7.44 11.29
CA ALA A 285 -10.47 6.56 12.43
C ALA A 285 -10.94 7.31 13.70
N ALA A 286 -10.70 8.61 13.80
CA ALA A 286 -11.17 9.45 14.91
C ALA A 286 -12.68 9.76 14.85
N GLU A 287 -13.34 9.41 13.75
CA GLU A 287 -14.76 9.67 13.52
C GLU A 287 -15.62 8.42 13.78
N GLU A 288 -16.86 8.62 14.23
CA GLU A 288 -17.87 7.56 14.28
C GLU A 288 -18.57 7.46 12.93
N LEU A 289 -18.33 6.35 12.21
CA LEU A 289 -18.71 6.21 10.81
C LEU A 289 -19.68 5.06 10.58
N ALA A 290 -20.79 5.34 9.90
CA ALA A 290 -21.57 4.31 9.22
C ALA A 290 -20.81 3.87 7.96
N THR A 291 -20.44 2.59 7.90
CA THR A 291 -19.67 2.03 6.79
C THR A 291 -20.58 1.33 5.79
N VAL A 292 -20.46 1.69 4.52
CA VAL A 292 -21.08 0.98 3.39
C VAL A 292 -19.97 0.29 2.59
N PRO A 293 -19.81 -1.04 2.72
CA PRO A 293 -18.88 -1.77 1.86
C PRO A 293 -19.45 -1.85 0.45
N LEU A 294 -18.62 -1.54 -0.55
CA LEU A 294 -18.99 -1.63 -1.96
C LEU A 294 -18.36 -2.88 -2.59
N PHE A 295 -17.03 -2.97 -2.55
CA PHE A 295 -16.29 -4.08 -3.15
C PHE A 295 -15.60 -4.92 -2.08
N GLY A 296 -15.17 -6.13 -2.43
CA GLY A 296 -14.50 -7.08 -1.54
C GLY A 296 -13.02 -7.30 -1.85
N GLY A 297 -12.48 -6.61 -2.87
CA GLY A 297 -11.13 -6.83 -3.38
C GLY A 297 -11.09 -7.79 -4.56
N GLU A 298 -12.13 -7.82 -5.39
CA GLU A 298 -12.12 -8.52 -6.68
C GLU A 298 -11.17 -7.86 -7.68
N VAL A 299 -10.74 -8.64 -8.67
CA VAL A 299 -9.93 -8.18 -9.80
C VAL A 299 -10.84 -7.59 -10.89
N LEU A 300 -10.61 -6.34 -11.28
CA LEU A 300 -11.37 -5.69 -12.35
C LEU A 300 -10.75 -5.92 -13.74
N GLU A 301 -11.01 -7.08 -14.34
CA GLU A 301 -10.46 -7.43 -15.66
C GLU A 301 -10.98 -6.52 -16.80
N ASP A 302 -12.27 -6.17 -16.77
CA ASP A 302 -12.93 -5.33 -17.78
C ASP A 302 -12.81 -3.81 -17.50
N GLY A 303 -12.11 -3.43 -16.42
CA GLY A 303 -11.91 -2.04 -16.04
C GLY A 303 -13.08 -1.36 -15.33
N PHE A 304 -14.19 -2.07 -15.08
CA PHE A 304 -15.30 -1.62 -14.24
C PHE A 304 -15.99 -2.81 -13.54
N ALA A 305 -16.70 -2.51 -12.45
CA ALA A 305 -17.63 -3.42 -11.80
C ALA A 305 -18.78 -2.61 -11.19
N GLU A 306 -19.91 -3.27 -11.01
CA GLU A 306 -21.12 -2.71 -10.41
C GLU A 306 -21.51 -3.54 -9.20
N VAL A 307 -22.06 -2.89 -8.18
CA VAL A 307 -22.53 -3.53 -6.96
C VAL A 307 -23.74 -2.79 -6.42
N ASP A 308 -24.75 -3.55 -5.98
CA ASP A 308 -25.88 -3.00 -5.26
C ASP A 308 -25.49 -2.80 -3.79
N ALA A 309 -25.63 -1.57 -3.29
CA ALA A 309 -25.29 -1.21 -1.92
C ALA A 309 -26.50 -0.61 -1.19
N ALA A 310 -26.77 -1.11 0.01
CA ALA A 310 -27.78 -0.54 0.89
C ALA A 310 -27.20 0.69 1.61
N LEU A 311 -27.69 1.87 1.27
CA LEU A 311 -27.34 3.09 2.00
C LEU A 311 -28.15 3.20 3.31
N PRO A 312 -27.62 3.90 4.34
CA PRO A 312 -28.37 4.16 5.57
C PRO A 312 -29.71 4.86 5.27
N ALA A 313 -30.80 4.42 5.92
CA ALA A 313 -32.14 4.97 5.66
C ALA A 313 -32.27 6.45 6.06
N ASP A 314 -31.36 6.97 6.88
CA ASP A 314 -31.35 8.31 7.44
C ASP A 314 -30.16 9.14 6.95
N LEU A 315 -29.75 8.99 5.68
CA LEU A 315 -28.67 9.77 5.04
C LEU A 315 -28.75 11.28 5.30
N ALA A 316 -29.95 11.86 5.41
CA ALA A 316 -30.15 13.27 5.73
C ALA A 316 -29.67 13.70 7.13
N SER A 317 -29.41 12.75 8.04
CA SER A 317 -28.83 13.01 9.37
C SER A 317 -27.30 13.14 9.35
N TYR A 318 -26.68 12.78 8.22
CA TYR A 318 -25.24 12.77 8.06
C TYR A 318 -24.73 14.14 7.58
N ASP A 319 -23.58 14.56 8.11
CA ASP A 319 -22.93 15.82 7.73
C ASP A 319 -21.64 15.62 6.93
N ALA A 320 -21.15 14.39 6.85
CA ALA A 320 -19.99 14.02 6.06
C ALA A 320 -20.17 12.70 5.30
N LEU A 321 -19.61 12.64 4.09
CA LEU A 321 -19.51 11.44 3.26
C LEU A 321 -18.09 11.33 2.72
N TRP A 322 -17.38 10.26 3.09
CA TRP A 322 -16.05 10.00 2.55
C TRP A 322 -16.07 8.71 1.71
N VAL A 323 -15.36 8.74 0.59
CA VAL A 323 -15.10 7.56 -0.25
C VAL A 323 -13.66 7.16 -0.04
N GLU A 324 -13.46 5.93 0.43
CA GLU A 324 -12.16 5.32 0.60
C GLU A 324 -11.95 4.25 -0.47
N ALA A 325 -10.86 4.34 -1.22
CA ALA A 325 -10.48 3.36 -2.22
C ALA A 325 -9.11 2.78 -1.91
N THR A 326 -9.03 1.46 -1.79
CA THR A 326 -7.78 0.71 -1.65
C THR A 326 -7.55 -0.09 -2.91
N LEU A 327 -6.48 0.23 -3.65
CA LEU A 327 -6.10 -0.43 -4.88
C LEU A 327 -4.92 -1.33 -4.60
N ARG A 328 -5.09 -2.63 -4.81
CA ARG A 328 -4.05 -3.65 -4.53
C ARG A 328 -3.64 -4.40 -5.78
N CYS A 329 -2.49 -5.05 -5.73
CA CYS A 329 -2.03 -5.91 -6.82
C CYS A 329 -2.65 -7.30 -6.67
N PRO A 330 -3.09 -7.94 -7.77
CA PRO A 330 -3.80 -9.22 -7.72
C PRO A 330 -3.07 -10.35 -6.98
N ASP A 331 -1.74 -10.46 -7.16
CA ASP A 331 -0.91 -11.43 -6.43
C ASP A 331 -0.13 -10.74 -5.29
N PRO A 332 -0.49 -10.94 -4.02
CA PRO A 332 0.22 -10.32 -2.90
C PRO A 332 1.63 -10.88 -2.65
N ASP A 333 1.99 -12.01 -3.26
CA ASP A 333 3.29 -12.66 -3.12
C ASP A 333 4.25 -12.33 -4.27
N ALA A 334 3.75 -11.79 -5.39
CA ALA A 334 4.56 -11.31 -6.51
C ALA A 334 5.07 -9.87 -6.32
N ASN A 335 6.16 -9.51 -6.99
CA ASN A 335 6.62 -8.12 -7.13
C ASN A 335 5.53 -7.21 -7.72
N GLU A 336 5.56 -5.92 -7.42
CA GLU A 336 4.54 -4.97 -7.92
C GLU A 336 4.64 -4.76 -9.45
N LEU A 337 5.86 -4.65 -9.97
CA LEU A 337 6.11 -4.51 -11.41
C LEU A 337 5.63 -5.75 -12.19
N GLY A 338 4.70 -5.53 -13.13
CA GLY A 338 4.10 -6.60 -13.95
C GLY A 338 2.95 -7.36 -13.28
N ASN A 339 2.64 -7.04 -12.01
CA ASN A 339 1.52 -7.62 -11.26
C ASN A 339 0.38 -6.61 -11.11
N CYS A 340 0.70 -5.36 -10.76
CA CYS A 340 -0.28 -4.27 -10.65
C CYS A 340 -0.50 -3.60 -12.02
N GLY A 341 -1.62 -2.88 -12.14
CA GLY A 341 -1.92 -2.04 -13.31
C GLY A 341 -0.73 -1.14 -13.69
N ALA A 342 -0.33 -1.19 -14.97
CA ALA A 342 0.92 -0.57 -15.43
C ALA A 342 0.90 0.95 -15.52
N TRP A 343 -0.28 1.55 -15.62
CA TRP A 343 -0.45 2.96 -15.96
C TRP A 343 -1.28 3.68 -14.91
N ASP A 344 -1.18 5.00 -14.93
CA ASP A 344 -2.00 5.93 -14.16
C ASP A 344 -3.36 6.16 -14.81
N TYR A 345 -4.23 5.16 -14.66
CA TYR A 345 -5.58 5.23 -15.16
C TYR A 345 -6.43 6.19 -14.35
N LEU A 346 -7.35 6.85 -15.05
CA LEU A 346 -8.43 7.59 -14.43
C LEU A 346 -9.51 6.63 -13.94
N ALA A 347 -9.66 6.52 -12.62
CA ALA A 347 -10.68 5.72 -11.97
C ALA A 347 -11.74 6.61 -11.31
N ARG A 348 -13.00 6.14 -11.32
CA ARG A 348 -14.17 6.90 -10.86
C ARG A 348 -15.13 5.98 -10.12
N LEU A 349 -15.79 6.52 -9.11
CA LEU A 349 -16.94 5.89 -8.47
C LEU A 349 -18.19 6.67 -8.84
N TRP A 350 -19.19 5.97 -9.36
CA TRP A 350 -20.50 6.51 -9.72
C TRP A 350 -21.57 5.88 -8.85
N VAL A 351 -22.60 6.66 -8.54
CA VAL A 351 -23.84 6.18 -7.91
C VAL A 351 -25.00 6.44 -8.86
N ARG A 352 -25.92 5.49 -8.95
CA ARG A 352 -27.13 5.54 -9.77
C ARG A 352 -28.32 5.13 -8.91
N ASP A 353 -29.44 5.81 -9.08
CA ASP A 353 -30.71 5.48 -8.42
C ASP A 353 -31.64 4.74 -9.41
N GLY A 354 -32.00 3.50 -9.07
CA GLY A 354 -32.90 2.64 -9.85
C GLY A 354 -32.22 1.77 -10.92
N ASP A 355 -33.00 0.82 -11.44
CA ASP A 355 -32.56 -0.15 -12.46
C ASP A 355 -32.61 0.44 -13.88
N GLY A 356 -31.62 0.10 -14.72
CA GLY A 356 -31.60 0.36 -16.17
C GLY A 356 -30.52 1.34 -16.64
N ASP A 357 -30.18 1.24 -17.93
CA ASP A 357 -29.06 1.98 -18.56
C ASP A 357 -29.28 3.51 -18.64
N ASP A 358 -30.52 3.98 -18.47
CA ASP A 358 -30.89 5.40 -18.58
C ASP A 358 -30.95 6.14 -17.23
N ALA A 359 -30.71 5.44 -16.11
CA ALA A 359 -30.78 6.07 -14.81
C ALA A 359 -29.60 7.05 -14.61
N PRO A 360 -29.87 8.24 -14.04
CA PRO A 360 -28.87 9.30 -13.94
C PRO A 360 -27.71 8.87 -13.03
N GLU A 361 -26.49 9.05 -13.52
CA GLU A 361 -25.28 8.76 -12.76
C GLU A 361 -24.72 10.02 -12.08
N LEU A 362 -24.27 9.85 -10.84
CA LEU A 362 -23.59 10.86 -10.05
C LEU A 362 -22.17 10.39 -9.74
N GLU A 363 -21.15 11.11 -10.22
CA GLU A 363 -19.76 10.84 -9.85
C GLU A 363 -19.54 11.30 -8.41
N VAL A 364 -19.24 10.35 -7.51
CA VAL A 364 -19.01 10.65 -6.08
C VAL A 364 -17.53 10.71 -5.73
N ALA A 365 -16.66 10.07 -6.52
CA ALA A 365 -15.22 10.15 -6.34
C ALA A 365 -14.47 9.94 -7.66
N ARG A 366 -13.27 10.51 -7.71
CA ARG A 366 -12.31 10.37 -8.81
C ARG A 366 -10.91 10.25 -8.24
N PHE A 367 -10.15 9.28 -8.73
CA PHE A 367 -8.76 9.06 -8.35
C PHE A 367 -7.94 8.60 -9.55
N ILE A 368 -6.62 8.67 -9.40
CA ILE A 368 -5.65 8.21 -10.41
C ILE A 368 -4.97 6.97 -9.84
N THR A 369 -4.91 5.87 -10.59
CA THR A 369 -4.18 4.67 -10.15
C THR A 369 -2.68 4.97 -10.14
N ALA A 370 -1.90 4.32 -9.28
CA ALA A 370 -0.44 4.41 -9.39
C ALA A 370 0.09 3.55 -10.54
N TYR A 371 1.23 3.98 -11.09
CA TYR A 371 2.03 3.15 -11.97
C TYR A 371 2.57 1.94 -11.22
N HIS A 372 2.13 0.74 -11.60
CA HIS A 372 2.65 -0.53 -11.13
C HIS A 372 2.64 -0.71 -9.61
N ARG A 373 1.74 -0.06 -8.86
CA ARG A 373 1.77 -0.10 -7.39
C ARG A 373 0.39 -0.08 -6.74
N GLU A 374 0.37 -0.56 -5.50
CA GLU A 374 -0.78 -0.40 -4.61
C GLU A 374 -0.94 1.07 -4.19
N THR A 375 -2.18 1.53 -4.01
CA THR A 375 -2.48 2.90 -3.55
C THR A 375 -3.69 2.93 -2.64
N HIS A 376 -3.75 3.95 -1.80
CA HIS A 376 -4.88 4.25 -0.95
C HIS A 376 -5.33 5.71 -1.16
N TRP A 377 -6.62 5.90 -1.34
CA TRP A 377 -7.23 7.21 -1.57
C TRP A 377 -8.40 7.43 -0.62
N ILE A 378 -8.48 8.62 -0.03
CA ILE A 378 -9.63 9.10 0.72
C ILE A 378 -10.12 10.39 0.06
N VAL A 379 -11.39 10.42 -0.34
CA VAL A 379 -12.05 11.56 -0.99
C VAL A 379 -13.21 12.03 -0.13
N ASP A 380 -13.22 13.32 0.22
CA ASP A 380 -14.37 13.95 0.85
C ASP A 380 -15.44 14.29 -0.22
N ALA A 381 -16.56 13.59 -0.16
CA ALA A 381 -17.71 13.72 -1.04
C ALA A 381 -18.93 14.33 -0.32
N SER A 382 -18.74 14.98 0.83
CA SER A 382 -19.83 15.51 1.68
C SER A 382 -20.75 16.48 0.94
N ALA A 383 -20.22 17.24 -0.02
CA ALA A 383 -21.01 18.15 -0.85
C ALA A 383 -22.08 17.45 -1.72
N LEU A 384 -21.97 16.13 -1.89
CA LEU A 384 -22.86 15.32 -2.70
C LEU A 384 -23.94 14.60 -1.89
N LEU A 385 -23.85 14.58 -0.55
CA LEU A 385 -24.86 13.98 0.32
C LEU A 385 -26.31 14.36 -0.01
N PRO A 386 -26.67 15.64 -0.33
CA PRO A 386 -28.05 16.00 -0.67
C PRO A 386 -28.57 15.43 -1.99
N ARG A 387 -27.74 14.68 -2.72
CA ARG A 387 -28.04 14.08 -4.04
C ARG A 387 -28.11 12.55 -3.97
N LEU A 388 -27.76 11.97 -2.83
CA LEU A 388 -27.92 10.55 -2.48
C LEU A 388 -29.17 10.40 -1.62
#